data_AF-A0A961WLE6-F1
#
_entry.id   AF-A0A961WLE6-F1
#
_cell.length_a   1.000
_cell.length_b   1.000
_cell.length_c   1.000
_cell.angle_alpha   90.00
_cell.angle_beta   90.00
_cell.angle_gamma   90.00
#
_symmetry.space_group_name_H-M   'P 1'
#
loop_
_entity.id
_entity.type
_entity.pdbx_description
1 polymer ?
#
loop_
_entity_poly.entity_id
_entity_poly.type
_entity_poly.pdbx_seq_one_letter_code
_entity_poly.pdbx_strand_id
1 'polypeptide(L)'
;MGEVKTEPVTALNIQGKEAFFEQNVAGSFRVNDPVDDGRQQFWFVCPCGCGQNAMIAVGNGYKPERKGRDTWNWNGSFEKPTLTPSVHDKGHWHGWLTDGVWRSC
;
A
#
# COMPACT_ATOMS: atom_id res chain seq x y z
N MET A 1 6.25 18.35 -10.07
CA MET A 1 4.94 18.18 -9.43
C MET A 1 5.21 17.72 -8.01
N GLY A 2 4.66 18.42 -7.02
CA GLY A 2 4.89 18.13 -5.59
C GLY A 2 3.94 17.06 -5.06
N GLU A 3 4.19 16.58 -3.85
CA GLU A 3 3.33 15.62 -3.14
C GLU A 3 1.89 16.14 -3.01
N VAL A 4 0.90 15.30 -3.34
CA VAL A 4 -0.52 15.65 -3.24
C VAL A 4 -1.02 15.30 -1.83
N LYS A 5 -1.55 16.30 -1.13
CA LYS A 5 -2.32 16.10 0.11
C LYS A 5 -3.77 15.75 -0.23
N THR A 6 -4.32 14.74 0.41
CA THR A 6 -5.67 14.22 0.12
C THR A 6 -6.50 14.22 1.39
N GLU A 7 -7.83 14.35 1.24
CA GLU A 7 -8.74 13.90 2.28
C GLU A 7 -8.49 12.42 2.60
N PRO A 8 -8.86 11.93 3.80
CA PRO A 8 -8.68 10.53 4.15
C PRO A 8 -9.37 9.59 3.15
N VAL A 9 -8.63 8.61 2.62
CA VAL A 9 -9.15 7.65 1.62
C VAL A 9 -9.29 6.28 2.26
N THR A 10 -10.48 5.70 2.20
CA THR A 10 -10.71 4.33 2.71
C THR A 10 -10.01 3.32 1.80
N ALA A 11 -9.23 2.42 2.39
CA ALA A 11 -8.55 1.35 1.69
C ALA A 11 -9.55 0.24 1.36
N LEU A 12 -9.70 -0.04 0.07
CA LEU A 12 -10.54 -1.14 -0.42
C LEU A 12 -9.65 -2.32 -0.83
N ASN A 13 -9.85 -3.48 -0.22
CA ASN A 13 -9.20 -4.70 -0.67
C ASN A 13 -9.91 -5.23 -1.93
N ILE A 14 -9.20 -5.23 -3.06
CA ILE A 14 -9.69 -5.81 -4.32
C ILE A 14 -8.93 -7.10 -4.59
N GLN A 15 -9.64 -8.22 -4.48
CA GLN A 15 -9.09 -9.54 -4.74
C GLN A 15 -8.96 -9.80 -6.24
N GLY A 16 -7.94 -10.57 -6.63
CA GLY A 16 -7.67 -10.87 -8.04
C GLY A 16 -6.82 -9.80 -8.74
N LYS A 17 -6.00 -10.23 -9.71
CA LYS A 17 -5.08 -9.33 -10.42
C LYS A 17 -5.81 -8.46 -11.42
N GLU A 18 -6.65 -9.10 -12.23
CA GLU A 18 -7.41 -8.46 -13.28
C GLU A 18 -8.36 -7.41 -12.70
N ALA A 19 -9.18 -7.80 -11.73
CA ALA A 19 -10.11 -6.90 -11.04
C ALA A 19 -9.43 -5.67 -10.41
N PHE A 20 -8.25 -5.84 -9.79
CA PHE A 20 -7.52 -4.72 -9.19
C PHE A 20 -7.09 -3.68 -10.24
N PHE A 21 -6.54 -4.12 -11.37
CA PHE A 21 -6.10 -3.21 -12.44
C PHE A 21 -7.27 -2.64 -13.24
N GLU A 22 -8.35 -3.39 -13.41
CA GLU A 22 -9.55 -2.92 -14.12
C GLU A 22 -10.33 -1.88 -13.31
N GLN A 23 -10.52 -2.10 -12.00
CA GLN A 23 -11.28 -1.18 -11.16
C GLN A 23 -10.50 0.09 -10.82
N ASN A 24 -9.18 -0.02 -10.61
CA ASN A 24 -8.25 1.10 -10.41
C ASN A 24 -8.74 2.16 -9.38
N VAL A 25 -9.40 1.72 -8.31
CA VAL A 25 -9.97 2.62 -7.30
C VAL A 25 -8.86 3.22 -6.45
N ALA A 26 -8.83 4.55 -6.29
CA ALA A 26 -7.84 5.25 -5.48
C ALA A 26 -7.77 4.70 -4.04
N GLY A 27 -6.57 4.40 -3.54
CA GLY A 27 -6.37 3.82 -2.22
C GLY A 27 -6.75 2.35 -2.11
N SER A 28 -7.27 1.70 -3.16
CA SER A 28 -7.44 0.25 -3.16
C SER A 28 -6.10 -0.46 -3.10
N PHE A 29 -6.12 -1.68 -2.57
CA PHE A 29 -4.92 -2.49 -2.42
C PHE A 29 -5.21 -3.97 -2.63
N ARG A 30 -4.13 -4.72 -2.83
CA ARG A 30 -4.10 -6.19 -2.81
C ARG A 30 -2.77 -6.65 -2.24
N VAL A 31 -2.78 -7.83 -1.65
CA VAL A 31 -1.56 -8.47 -1.13
C VAL A 31 -1.43 -9.83 -1.78
N ASN A 32 -0.26 -10.11 -2.34
CA ASN A 32 0.06 -11.44 -2.88
C ASN A 32 0.35 -12.42 -1.74
N ASP A 33 0.25 -13.71 -2.05
CA ASP A 33 0.74 -14.76 -1.15
C ASP A 33 2.21 -14.55 -0.78
N PRO A 34 2.62 -14.97 0.44
CA PRO A 34 4.00 -14.87 0.86
C PRO A 34 4.92 -15.71 -0.02
N VAL A 35 6.11 -15.16 -0.31
CA VAL A 35 7.21 -15.92 -0.91
C VAL A 35 7.96 -16.70 0.20
N ASP A 36 8.92 -17.55 -0.18
CA ASP A 36 9.60 -18.51 0.73
C ASP A 36 10.18 -17.90 2.02
N ASP A 37 10.54 -16.62 2.03
CA ASP A 37 11.06 -15.92 3.21
C ASP A 37 10.01 -15.11 3.99
N GLY A 38 8.73 -15.42 3.77
CA GLY A 38 7.57 -14.83 4.44
C GLY A 38 7.17 -13.44 3.94
N ARG A 39 7.95 -12.83 3.04
CA ARG A 39 7.64 -11.50 2.51
C ARG A 39 6.49 -11.55 1.52
N GLN A 40 5.77 -10.45 1.43
CA GLN A 40 4.65 -10.28 0.52
C GLN A 40 4.82 -9.03 -0.33
N GLN A 41 4.13 -9.03 -1.47
CA GLN A 41 4.01 -7.85 -2.33
C GLN A 41 2.67 -7.19 -2.04
N PHE A 42 2.71 -5.96 -1.54
CA PHE A 42 1.54 -5.13 -1.31
C PHE A 42 1.44 -4.14 -2.47
N TRP A 43 0.40 -4.30 -3.29
CA TRP A 43 0.09 -3.40 -4.38
C TRP A 43 -1.00 -2.44 -3.95
N PHE A 44 -0.89 -1.18 -4.36
CA PHE A 44 -1.93 -0.17 -4.12
C PHE A 44 -2.06 0.80 -5.29
N VAL A 45 -3.26 1.37 -5.44
CA VAL A 45 -3.51 2.49 -6.34
C VAL A 45 -3.29 3.78 -5.55
N CYS A 46 -2.54 4.71 -6.14
CA CYS A 46 -2.17 5.96 -5.51
C CYS A 46 -3.40 6.68 -4.92
N PRO A 47 -3.40 7.01 -3.61
CA PRO A 47 -4.55 7.64 -2.96
C PRO A 47 -4.91 9.02 -3.51
N CYS A 48 -4.01 9.68 -4.26
CA CYS A 48 -4.30 10.97 -4.88
C CYS A 48 -5.30 10.93 -6.04
N GLY A 49 -5.67 9.72 -6.51
CA GLY A 49 -6.65 9.56 -7.59
C GLY A 49 -6.08 9.65 -9.00
N CYS A 50 -4.75 9.70 -9.17
CA CYS A 50 -4.11 9.69 -10.49
C CYS A 50 -4.17 8.33 -11.21
N GLY A 51 -4.61 7.27 -10.53
CA GLY A 51 -4.70 5.90 -11.07
C GLY A 51 -3.36 5.14 -11.14
N GLN A 52 -2.26 5.76 -10.72
CA GLN A 52 -0.94 5.11 -10.70
C GLN A 52 -0.92 3.95 -9.71
N ASN A 53 -0.35 2.82 -10.12
CA ASN A 53 -0.19 1.65 -9.28
C ASN A 53 1.25 1.58 -8.77
N ALA A 54 1.42 1.26 -7.49
CA ALA A 54 2.71 1.04 -6.88
C ALA A 54 2.73 -0.31 -6.16
N MET A 55 3.93 -0.86 -6.01
CA MET A 55 4.18 -2.11 -5.30
C MET A 55 5.28 -1.89 -4.27
N ILE A 56 5.00 -2.28 -3.03
CA ILE A 56 5.96 -2.26 -1.93
C ILE A 56 6.13 -3.68 -1.35
N ALA A 57 7.30 -3.92 -0.75
CA ALA A 57 7.57 -5.17 -0.06
C ALA A 57 7.15 -5.07 1.40
N VAL A 58 6.34 -6.01 1.87
CA VAL A 58 5.83 -6.05 3.23
C VAL A 58 6.15 -7.38 3.91
N GLY A 59 6.18 -7.39 5.24
CA GLY A 59 6.08 -8.62 6.04
C GLY A 59 4.80 -8.58 6.86
N ASN A 60 4.19 -9.73 7.11
CA ASN A 60 2.99 -9.83 7.95
C ASN A 60 3.38 -9.94 9.43
N GLY A 61 3.19 -8.87 10.19
CA GLY A 61 3.56 -8.77 11.60
C GLY A 61 5.04 -8.47 11.85
N TYR A 62 5.83 -8.25 10.80
CA TYR A 62 7.25 -7.88 10.90
C TYR A 62 7.66 -6.97 9.73
N LYS A 63 8.70 -6.16 9.93
CA LYS A 63 9.32 -5.38 8.84
C LYS A 63 10.47 -6.19 8.25
N PRO A 64 10.43 -6.63 6.97
CA PRO A 64 11.51 -7.40 6.38
C PRO A 64 12.80 -6.59 6.29
N GLU A 65 13.95 -7.18 6.62
CA GLU A 65 15.23 -6.53 6.39
C GLU A 65 15.69 -6.72 4.95
N ARG A 66 16.04 -5.62 4.25
CA ARG A 66 16.55 -5.69 2.89
C ARG A 66 17.57 -4.58 2.64
N LYS A 67 18.81 -4.97 2.31
CA LYS A 67 19.87 -4.02 2.00
C LYS A 67 19.47 -3.13 0.81
N GLY A 68 19.49 -1.82 1.05
CA GLY A 68 19.27 -0.79 0.01
C GLY A 68 17.84 -0.69 -0.53
N ARG A 69 16.83 -1.27 0.15
CA ARG A 69 15.43 -1.13 -0.26
C ARG A 69 14.52 -0.89 0.94
N ASP A 70 13.54 -0.02 0.75
CA ASP A 70 12.48 0.22 1.74
C ASP A 70 11.52 -0.96 1.80
N THR A 71 11.11 -1.29 3.01
CA THR A 71 10.19 -2.38 3.34
C THR A 71 9.24 -1.91 4.45
N TRP A 72 8.09 -2.56 4.56
CA TRP A 72 7.06 -2.21 5.53
C TRP A 72 6.64 -3.40 6.37
N ASN A 73 6.22 -3.13 7.60
CA ASN A 73 5.42 -4.04 8.39
C ASN A 73 3.95 -3.83 8.02
N TRP A 74 3.29 -4.90 7.62
CA TRP A 74 1.85 -4.97 7.41
C TRP A 74 1.22 -5.79 8.54
N ASN A 75 0.10 -5.33 9.09
CA ASN A 75 -0.58 -6.01 10.20
C ASN A 75 -1.37 -7.27 9.81
N GLY A 76 -1.33 -7.70 8.55
CA GLY A 76 -2.04 -8.89 8.07
C GLY A 76 -3.54 -8.72 7.84
N SER A 77 -4.10 -7.52 8.09
CA SER A 77 -5.53 -7.28 7.96
C SER A 77 -5.90 -6.79 6.56
N PHE A 78 -6.91 -7.42 5.97
CA PHE A 78 -7.51 -7.00 4.70
C PHE A 78 -8.68 -6.03 4.87
N GLU A 79 -9.28 -5.97 6.05
CA GLU A 79 -10.38 -5.03 6.35
C GLU A 79 -9.85 -3.70 6.89
N LYS A 80 -8.82 -3.78 7.75
CA LYS A 80 -8.21 -2.66 8.46
C LYS A 80 -6.69 -2.71 8.26
N PRO A 81 -6.20 -2.67 7.02
CA PRO A 81 -4.76 -2.73 6.75
C PRO A 81 -4.05 -1.56 7.44
N THR A 82 -2.90 -1.86 8.00
CA THR A 82 -1.99 -0.86 8.55
C THR A 82 -0.58 -1.14 8.05
N LEU A 83 0.12 -0.11 7.60
CA LEU A 83 1.51 -0.16 7.17
C LEU A 83 2.38 0.70 8.08
N THR A 84 3.58 0.20 8.40
CA THR A 84 4.58 0.97 9.14
C THR A 84 5.97 0.70 8.54
N PRO A 85 6.76 1.73 8.16
CA PRO A 85 6.55 3.18 8.34
C PRO A 85 5.54 3.79 7.34
N SER A 86 5.54 5.12 7.17
CA SER A 86 4.78 5.79 6.11
C SER A 86 5.17 5.31 4.71
N VAL A 87 4.26 5.45 3.76
CA VAL A 87 4.45 5.14 2.34
C VAL A 87 4.75 6.45 1.63
N HIS A 88 5.92 6.52 0.99
CA HIS A 88 6.32 7.64 0.14
C HIS A 88 6.40 7.16 -1.32
N ASP A 89 5.37 7.50 -2.08
CA ASP A 89 5.35 7.34 -3.54
C ASP A 89 5.88 8.62 -4.19
N LYS A 90 7.17 8.60 -4.54
CA LYS A 90 7.94 9.80 -4.91
C LYS A 90 7.30 10.54 -6.09
N GLY A 91 7.00 11.82 -5.87
CA GLY A 91 6.38 12.68 -6.88
C GLY A 91 4.87 12.56 -6.99
N HIS A 92 4.23 11.72 -6.15
CA HIS A 92 2.79 11.49 -6.17
C HIS A 92 2.15 11.73 -4.80
N TRP A 93 2.53 10.96 -3.79
CA TRP A 93 1.82 10.95 -2.50
C TRP A 93 2.72 10.48 -1.36
N HIS A 94 2.55 11.08 -0.18
CA HIS A 94 3.25 10.68 1.05
C HIS A 94 2.29 10.68 2.25
N GLY A 95 2.29 9.59 3.01
CA GLY A 95 1.42 9.45 4.17
C GLY A 95 1.39 8.06 4.78
N TRP A 96 0.37 7.76 5.57
CA TRP A 96 0.21 6.50 6.29
C TRP A 96 -1.05 5.77 5.85
N LEU A 97 -0.97 4.43 5.85
CA LEU A 97 -2.14 3.56 5.86
C LEU A 97 -2.32 3.05 7.28
N THR A 98 -3.40 3.46 7.95
CA THR A 98 -3.68 3.10 9.35
C THR A 98 -5.15 2.79 9.53
N ASP A 99 -5.46 1.63 10.12
CA ASP A 99 -6.83 1.14 10.37
C ASP A 99 -7.73 1.21 9.12
N GLY A 100 -7.17 0.87 7.96
CA GLY A 100 -7.90 0.89 6.68
C GLY A 100 -8.10 2.27 6.06
N VAL A 101 -7.35 3.29 6.49
CA VAL A 101 -7.47 4.65 5.94
C VAL A 101 -6.10 5.20 5.55
N TRP A 102 -5.97 5.66 4.31
CA TRP A 102 -4.85 6.45 3.82
C TRP A 102 -4.98 7.89 4.29
N ARG A 103 -3.95 8.40 4.97
CA ARG A 103 -3.87 9.78 5.48
C ARG A 103 -2.59 10.42 5.00
N SER A 104 -2.67 11.51 4.26
CA SER A 104 -1.49 12.26 3.82
C SER A 104 -0.78 12.92 5.01
N CYS A 105 0.53 13.15 4.88
CA CYS A 105 1.31 13.97 5.80
C CYS A 105 1.03 15.47 5.70
#